data_AF-S4NDH1-F1
#
_entry.id   AF-S4NDH1-F1
#
_cell.length_a   1.000
_cell.length_b   1.000
_cell.length_c   1.000
_cell.angle_alpha   90.00
_cell.angle_beta   90.00
_cell.angle_gamma   90.00
#
_symmetry.space_group_name_H-M   'P 1'
#
loop_
_entity.id
_entity.type
_entity.pdbx_description
1 polymer ?
#
loop_
_entity_poly.entity_id
_entity_poly.type
_entity_poly.pdbx_seq_one_letter_code
_entity_poly.pdbx_strand_id
1 'polypeptide(L)'
;MVNDAPDEFEIRPAPDRLPGLLFTTVPESKTVKNRLHLDFRPDDQEAEVARLLALGARHADVGQGEQSWVTLADPEGNEFCVLAARRS
;
A
#
# COMPACT_ATOMS: atom_id res chain seq x y z
N MET A 1 -14.06 -1.86 0.04
CA MET A 1 -14.06 -1.68 -1.42
C MET A 1 -15.45 -1.23 -1.81
N VAL A 2 -15.54 -0.09 -2.50
CA VAL A 2 -16.83 0.53 -2.88
C VAL A 2 -17.11 0.39 -4.38
N ASN A 3 -16.07 0.23 -5.19
CA ASN A 3 -16.12 -0.13 -6.61
C ASN A 3 -15.06 -1.20 -6.89
N ASP A 4 -15.41 -2.20 -7.69
CA ASP A 4 -14.58 -3.32 -8.14
C ASP A 4 -14.70 -3.59 -9.66
N ALA A 5 -15.01 -2.54 -10.42
CA ALA A 5 -15.01 -2.59 -11.88
C ALA A 5 -13.64 -3.07 -12.43
N PRO A 6 -13.59 -3.71 -13.61
CA PRO A 6 -12.39 -4.38 -14.11
C PRO A 6 -11.17 -3.46 -14.25
N ASP A 7 -11.41 -2.18 -14.44
CA ASP A 7 -10.46 -1.11 -14.70
C ASP A 7 -10.28 -0.16 -13.50
N GLU A 8 -11.11 -0.30 -12.46
CA GLU A 8 -11.15 0.61 -11.32
C GLU A 8 -11.44 -0.10 -10.00
N PHE A 9 -10.52 0.03 -9.04
CA PHE A 9 -10.71 -0.41 -7.67
C PHE A 9 -10.74 0.78 -6.72
N GLU A 10 -11.78 0.88 -5.90
CA GLU A 10 -11.91 1.99 -4.96
C GLU A 10 -12.03 1.54 -3.50
N ILE A 11 -11.17 2.11 -2.66
CA ILE A 11 -11.13 1.91 -1.22
C ILE A 11 -11.64 3.18 -0.54
N ARG A 12 -12.75 3.06 0.21
CA ARG A 12 -13.29 4.11 1.09
C ARG A 12 -13.69 3.53 2.44
N PRO A 13 -13.73 4.35 3.52
CA PRO A 13 -14.29 3.94 4.80
C PRO A 13 -15.80 3.63 4.73
N ALA A 14 -16.54 4.35 3.90
CA ALA A 14 -17.96 4.15 3.61
C ALA A 14 -18.31 4.72 2.21
N PRO A 15 -19.41 4.29 1.56
CA PRO A 15 -19.76 4.76 0.21
C PRO A 15 -19.94 6.28 0.09
N ASP A 16 -20.41 6.94 1.14
CA ASP A 16 -20.69 8.39 1.18
C ASP A 16 -19.59 9.22 1.85
N ARG A 17 -18.45 8.61 2.23
CA ARG A 17 -17.37 9.26 2.97
C ARG A 17 -16.10 9.42 2.13
N LEU A 18 -15.66 10.68 1.98
CA LEU A 18 -14.47 11.08 1.25
C LEU A 18 -13.38 11.65 2.19
N PRO A 19 -12.08 11.62 1.78
CA PRO A 19 -11.57 11.12 0.51
C PRO A 19 -11.48 9.58 0.45
N GLY A 20 -11.59 9.04 -0.76
CA GLY A 20 -11.29 7.64 -1.10
C GLY A 20 -9.94 7.50 -1.81
N LEU A 21 -9.47 6.26 -1.97
CA LEU A 21 -8.36 5.91 -2.86
C LEU A 21 -8.93 5.12 -4.04
N LEU A 22 -8.79 5.68 -5.25
CA LEU A 22 -9.15 5.02 -6.50
C LEU A 22 -7.86 4.56 -7.20
N PHE A 23 -7.84 3.30 -7.60
CA PHE A 23 -6.79 2.66 -8.36
C PHE A 23 -7.34 2.35 -9.75
N THR A 24 -6.76 2.96 -10.77
CA THR A 24 -7.19 2.79 -12.16
C THR A 24 -6.09 2.08 -12.93
N THR A 25 -6.46 1.07 -13.72
CA THR A 25 -5.50 0.40 -14.60
C THR A 25 -5.06 1.34 -15.71
N VAL A 26 -3.76 1.50 -15.88
CA VAL A 26 -3.15 2.29 -16.97
C VAL A 26 -2.14 1.43 -17.73
N PRO A 27 -1.96 1.65 -19.05
CA PRO A 27 -1.06 0.82 -19.85
C PRO A 27 0.42 1.11 -19.57
N GLU A 28 0.76 2.28 -19.02
CA GLU A 28 2.14 2.67 -18.73
C GLU A 28 2.62 2.10 -17.40
N SER A 29 3.83 1.55 -17.40
CA SER A 29 4.53 1.25 -16.14
C SER A 29 4.93 2.54 -15.41
N LYS A 30 5.00 2.45 -14.08
CA LYS A 30 5.50 3.54 -13.24
C LYS A 30 6.93 3.95 -13.61
N THR A 31 7.17 5.26 -13.75
CA THR A 31 8.46 5.82 -14.17
C THR A 31 9.20 6.61 -13.08
N VAL A 32 8.49 7.08 -12.05
CA VAL A 32 9.03 7.87 -10.94
C VAL A 32 8.41 7.43 -9.63
N LYS A 33 9.08 7.72 -8.50
CA LYS A 33 8.56 7.43 -7.16
C LYS A 33 7.16 8.06 -6.94
N ASN A 34 6.31 7.36 -6.19
CA ASN A 34 5.02 7.91 -5.78
C ASN A 34 5.23 9.17 -4.93
N ARG A 35 4.49 10.24 -5.24
CA ARG A 35 4.46 11.46 -4.42
C ARG A 35 3.62 11.30 -3.15
N LEU A 36 2.74 10.31 -3.16
CA LEU A 36 1.92 9.90 -2.03
C LEU A 36 2.67 8.85 -1.20
N HIS A 37 2.57 8.94 0.12
CA HIS A 37 3.08 7.95 1.06
C HIS A 37 1.89 7.29 1.74
N LEU A 38 1.74 5.97 1.58
CA LEU A 38 0.68 5.19 2.21
C LEU A 38 1.27 4.39 3.38
N ASP A 39 0.69 4.56 4.57
CA ASP A 39 1.11 3.93 5.81
C ASP A 39 0.02 3.03 6.36
N PHE A 40 0.30 1.74 6.47
CA PHE A 40 -0.57 0.76 7.11
C PHE A 40 -0.01 0.40 8.48
N ARG A 41 -0.88 0.33 9.48
CA ARG A 41 -0.49 0.01 10.86
C ARG A 41 -1.29 -1.20 11.37
N PRO A 42 -0.83 -2.43 11.10
CA PRO A 42 -1.41 -3.63 11.67
C PRO A 42 -1.09 -3.77 13.17
N ASP A 43 -1.79 -4.69 13.84
CA ASP A 43 -1.47 -5.10 15.20
C ASP A 43 -0.19 -5.96 15.26
N ASP A 44 0.07 -6.74 14.21
CA ASP A 44 1.29 -7.54 14.03
C ASP A 44 1.95 -7.16 12.69
N GLN A 45 3.10 -6.48 12.77
CA GLN A 45 3.84 -6.02 11.60
C GLN A 45 4.44 -7.18 10.80
N GLU A 46 4.99 -8.18 11.48
CA GLU A 46 5.69 -9.29 10.83
C GLU A 46 4.70 -10.18 10.09
N ALA A 47 3.58 -10.52 10.74
CA ALA A 47 2.53 -11.31 10.13
C ALA A 47 1.92 -10.59 8.91
N GLU A 48 1.72 -9.28 9.00
CA GLU A 48 1.16 -8.51 7.89
C GLU A 48 2.14 -8.38 6.72
N VAL A 49 3.42 -8.15 6.99
CA VAL A 49 4.46 -8.17 5.95
C VAL A 49 4.48 -9.51 5.25
N ALA A 50 4.49 -10.63 5.99
CA ALA A 50 4.47 -11.97 5.43
C ALA A 50 3.23 -12.21 4.55
N ARG A 51 2.05 -11.76 5.02
CA ARG A 51 0.79 -11.87 4.26
C ARG A 51 0.84 -11.08 2.95
N LEU A 52 1.36 -9.85 2.97
CA LEU A 52 1.44 -9.00 1.79
C LEU A 52 2.46 -9.53 0.77
N LEU A 53 3.60 -10.06 1.23
CA LEU A 53 4.56 -10.74 0.37
C LEU A 53 3.93 -11.97 -0.31
N ALA A 54 3.13 -12.76 0.42
CA ALA A 54 2.41 -13.90 -0.15
C ALA A 54 1.36 -13.51 -1.20
N LEU A 55 0.87 -12.26 -1.16
CA LEU A 55 -0.05 -11.68 -2.15
C LEU A 55 0.68 -11.03 -3.35
N GLY A 56 2.01 -11.11 -3.40
CA GLY A 56 2.81 -10.59 -4.51
C GLY A 56 3.45 -9.22 -4.28
N ALA A 57 3.30 -8.64 -3.09
CA ALA A 57 4.13 -7.49 -2.73
C ALA A 57 5.60 -7.89 -2.66
N ARG A 58 6.50 -6.92 -2.81
CA ARG A 58 7.95 -7.10 -2.74
C ARG A 58 8.57 -6.08 -1.81
N HIS A 59 9.66 -6.43 -1.14
CA HIS A 59 10.44 -5.43 -0.42
C HIS A 59 10.92 -4.32 -1.37
N ALA A 60 10.85 -3.08 -0.89
CA ALA A 60 11.28 -1.90 -1.63
C ALA A 60 12.29 -1.09 -0.83
N ASP A 61 13.28 -0.55 -1.54
CA ASP A 61 14.22 0.42 -1.02
C ASP A 61 13.96 1.76 -1.71
N VAL A 62 13.56 2.74 -0.91
CA VAL A 62 13.29 4.13 -1.33
C VAL A 62 14.32 5.09 -0.74
N GLY A 63 15.47 4.58 -0.27
CA GLY A 63 16.52 5.33 0.40
C GLY A 63 16.24 5.58 1.89
N GLN A 64 15.40 4.76 2.53
CA GLN A 64 14.95 4.98 3.90
C GLN A 64 15.99 4.59 4.98
N GLY A 65 16.95 3.73 4.64
CA GLY A 65 17.90 3.15 5.59
C GLY A 65 17.22 2.26 6.64
N GLU A 66 17.85 2.10 7.79
CA GLU A 66 17.29 1.32 8.91
C GLU A 66 16.16 2.10 9.59
N GLN A 67 14.94 1.55 9.53
CA GLN A 67 13.73 2.18 10.07
C GLN A 67 12.87 1.16 10.82
N SER A 68 11.94 1.66 11.64
CA SER A 68 10.99 0.81 12.37
C SER A 68 9.82 0.30 11.51
N TRP A 69 9.72 0.77 10.26
CA TRP A 69 8.73 0.31 9.30
C TRP A 69 9.37 -0.48 8.17
N VAL A 70 8.58 -1.38 7.59
CA VAL A 70 8.97 -2.14 6.41
C VAL A 70 8.36 -1.47 5.19
N THR A 71 9.20 -1.10 4.21
CA THR A 71 8.73 -0.56 2.93
C THR A 71 8.53 -1.70 1.94
N LEU A 72 7.33 -1.79 1.38
CA LEU A 72 6.97 -2.74 0.34
C LEU A 72 6.53 -1.99 -0.92
N ALA A 73 6.57 -2.67 -2.06
CA ALA A 73 5.90 -2.27 -3.28
C ALA A 73 4.86 -3.32 -3.68
N ASP A 74 3.71 -2.88 -4.16
CA ASP A 74 2.72 -3.77 -4.77
C ASP A 74 3.22 -4.33 -6.13
N PRO A 75 2.49 -5.26 -6.77
CA PRO A 75 2.88 -5.81 -8.07
C PRO A 75 3.09 -4.76 -9.18
N GLU A 76 2.38 -3.63 -9.12
CA GLU A 76 2.49 -2.51 -10.08
C GLU A 76 3.63 -1.53 -9.72
N GLY A 77 4.31 -1.76 -8.60
CA GLY A 77 5.46 -0.98 -8.14
C GLY A 77 5.12 0.22 -7.27
N ASN A 78 3.90 0.35 -6.75
CA ASN A 78 3.51 1.42 -5.82
C ASN A 78 4.10 1.16 -4.44
N GLU A 79 4.88 2.11 -3.90
CA GLU A 79 5.48 1.95 -2.58
C GLU A 79 4.50 2.33 -1.45
N PHE A 80 4.56 1.55 -0.37
CA PHE A 80 3.84 1.80 0.87
C PHE A 80 4.62 1.23 2.06
N CYS A 81 4.29 1.67 3.27
CA CYS A 81 4.96 1.27 4.50
C CYS A 81 4.02 0.49 5.42
N VAL A 82 4.55 -0.56 6.04
CA VAL A 82 3.91 -1.30 7.14
C VAL A 82 4.60 -0.88 8.43
N LEU A 83 3.88 -0.13 9.25
CA LEU A 83 4.36 0.44 10.50
C LEU A 83 4.18 -0.55 11.65
N ALA A 84 5.02 -0.42 12.69
CA ALA A 84 4.79 -1.13 13.94
C ALA A 84 3.48 -0.68 14.61
N ALA A 85 2.87 -1.60 15.36
CA ALA A 85 1.67 -1.35 16.15
C ALA A 85 1.83 -0.13 17.07
N ARG A 86 0.73 0.58 17.33
CA ARG A 86 0.74 1.66 18.32
C ARG A 86 0.99 1.06 19.69
N ARG A 87 2.08 1.47 20.35
CA ARG A 87 2.24 1.22 21.79
C ARG A 87 1.15 2.03 22.50
N SER A 88 0.26 1.33 23.20
CA SER A 88 -0.75 1.93 24.08
C SER A 88 -0.13 2.56 25.32
#